data_AF-A0A377Z1I5-F1
#
_entry.id   AF-A0A377Z1I5-F1
#
_cell.length_a   1.000
_cell.length_b   1.000
_cell.length_c   1.000
_cell.angle_alpha   90.00
_cell.angle_beta   90.00
_cell.angle_gamma   90.00
#
_symmetry.space_group_name_H-M   'P 1'
#
loop_
_entity.id
_entity.type
_entity.pdbx_description
1 polymer ?
#
loop_
_entity_poly.entity_id
_entity_poly.type
_entity_poly.pdbx_seq_one_letter_code
_entity_poly.pdbx_strand_id
1 'polypeptide(L)'
;MIQNVRLADRDGLWQIAIDKGRFGAITPMGEAHDESYEVLNARGGLAIPPFIEPHIHLDTTQTAGEPNWNQSGTLFEGLSAGRSGKRCSAMRTSKPGRGKP
;
A
#
# COMPACT_ATOMS: atom_id res chain seq x y z
N MET A 1 -22.12 3.95 -5.94
CA MET A 1 -21.90 4.10 -7.39
C MET A 1 -20.79 5.12 -7.62
N ILE A 2 -19.78 4.78 -8.42
CA ILE A 2 -18.81 5.76 -8.93
C ILE A 2 -19.29 6.23 -10.30
N GLN A 3 -19.41 7.52 -10.54
CA GLN A 3 -19.89 8.11 -11.80
C GLN A 3 -18.84 9.00 -12.46
N ASN A 4 -19.05 9.30 -13.76
CA ASN A 4 -18.17 10.15 -14.57
C ASN A 4 -16.71 9.71 -14.49
N VAL A 5 -16.46 8.40 -14.52
CA VAL A 5 -15.11 7.84 -14.42
C VAL A 5 -14.63 7.38 -15.79
N ARG A 6 -13.35 7.56 -16.08
CA ARG A 6 -12.70 6.96 -17.25
C ARG A 6 -12.13 5.61 -16.88
N LEU A 7 -12.07 4.70 -17.84
CA LEU A 7 -11.41 3.40 -17.71
C LEU A 7 -10.26 3.33 -18.71
N ALA A 8 -9.16 2.69 -18.33
CA ALA A 8 -8.04 2.46 -19.24
C ALA A 8 -8.53 1.67 -20.48
N ASP A 9 -8.01 2.04 -21.66
CA ASP A 9 -8.31 1.40 -22.94
C ASP A 9 -9.82 1.39 -23.32
N ARG A 10 -10.60 2.33 -22.77
CA ARG A 10 -12.01 2.52 -23.12
C ARG A 10 -12.33 4.00 -23.30
N ASP A 11 -13.00 4.30 -24.40
CA ASP A 11 -13.49 5.65 -24.66
C ASP A 11 -14.69 6.00 -23.78
N GLY A 12 -14.89 7.31 -23.57
CA GLY A 12 -16.05 7.86 -22.89
C GLY A 12 -15.97 7.85 -21.36
N LEU A 13 -17.12 8.16 -20.75
CA LEU A 13 -17.33 8.12 -19.30
C LEU A 13 -18.16 6.89 -18.94
N TRP A 14 -17.88 6.36 -17.76
CA TRP A 14 -18.44 5.12 -17.24
C TRP A 14 -18.98 5.36 -15.84
N GLN A 15 -19.74 4.38 -15.37
CA GLN A 15 -20.20 4.27 -13.99
C GLN A 15 -19.96 2.84 -13.46
N ILE A 16 -19.60 2.74 -12.18
CA ILE A 16 -19.22 1.48 -11.52
C ILE A 16 -20.10 1.29 -10.28
N ALA A 17 -20.95 0.28 -10.32
CA ALA A 17 -21.73 -0.13 -9.15
C ALA A 17 -20.81 -0.80 -8.13
N ILE A 18 -21.02 -0.48 -6.85
CA ILE A 18 -20.32 -1.10 -5.73
C ILE A 18 -21.38 -1.45 -4.69
N ASP A 19 -21.46 -2.74 -4.35
CA ASP A 19 -22.32 -3.26 -3.29
C ASP A 19 -21.50 -4.17 -2.37
N LYS A 20 -21.68 -4.02 -1.05
CA LYS A 20 -21.01 -4.83 -0.01
C LYS A 20 -19.50 -5.03 -0.25
N GLY A 21 -18.81 -3.95 -0.66
CA GLY A 21 -17.37 -3.95 -0.91
C GLY A 21 -16.93 -4.67 -2.19
N ARG A 22 -17.85 -5.01 -3.10
CA ARG A 22 -17.55 -5.69 -4.37
C ARG A 22 -18.02 -4.84 -5.55
N PHE A 23 -17.27 -4.91 -6.65
CA PHE A 23 -17.70 -4.34 -7.91
C PHE A 23 -18.88 -5.13 -8.48
N GLY A 24 -19.95 -4.42 -8.82
CA GLY A 24 -21.09 -4.94 -9.55
C GLY A 24 -20.97 -4.64 -11.05
N ALA A 25 -22.05 -4.12 -11.63
CA ALA A 25 -22.06 -3.71 -13.03
C ALA A 25 -21.12 -2.52 -13.30
N ILE A 26 -20.46 -2.56 -14.45
CA ILE A 26 -19.66 -1.46 -15.00
C ILE A 26 -20.30 -1.11 -16.35
N THR A 27 -20.91 0.07 -16.45
CA THR A 27 -21.70 0.47 -17.61
C THR A 27 -21.29 1.86 -18.10
N PRO A 28 -21.60 2.21 -19.37
CA PRO A 28 -21.46 3.59 -19.85
C PRO A 28 -22.22 4.58 -18.96
N MET A 29 -21.71 5.81 -18.86
CA MET A 29 -22.37 6.88 -18.11
C MET A 29 -23.73 7.20 -18.71
N GLY A 30 -24.74 7.32 -17.85
CA GLY A 30 -26.13 7.62 -18.25
C GLY A 30 -27.01 6.39 -18.40
N GLU A 31 -26.46 5.17 -18.32
CA GLU A 31 -27.29 3.98 -18.17
C GLU A 31 -28.03 3.98 -16.81
N ALA A 32 -29.26 3.49 -16.83
CA ALA A 32 -30.10 3.42 -15.64
C ALA A 32 -29.43 2.57 -14.55
N HIS A 33 -29.55 3.02 -13.32
CA HIS A 33 -29.09 2.32 -12.13
C HIS A 33 -30.12 2.54 -11.02
N ASP A 34 -30.04 1.71 -10.00
CA ASP A 34 -30.86 1.87 -8.80
C ASP A 34 -30.54 3.21 -8.12
N GLU A 35 -31.57 4.00 -7.78
CA GLU A 35 -31.39 5.31 -7.12
C GLU A 35 -30.90 5.20 -5.67
N SER A 36 -30.90 4.00 -5.09
CA SER A 36 -30.42 3.75 -3.72
C SER A 36 -28.91 3.85 -3.54
N TYR A 37 -28.12 3.92 -4.63
CA TYR A 37 -26.67 4.06 -4.51
C TYR A 37 -26.26 5.44 -4.01
N GLU A 38 -25.40 5.48 -2.99
CA GLU A 38 -24.59 6.66 -2.71
C GLU A 38 -23.64 6.94 -3.90
N VAL A 39 -23.57 8.19 -4.35
CA VAL A 39 -22.81 8.58 -5.54
C VAL A 39 -21.49 9.23 -5.18
N LEU A 40 -20.40 8.65 -5.71
CA LEU A 40 -19.08 9.28 -5.76
C LEU A 40 -18.81 9.75 -7.21
N ASN A 41 -18.70 11.06 -7.42
CA ASN A 41 -18.42 11.61 -8.75
C ASN A 41 -16.90 11.72 -8.98
N ALA A 42 -16.37 10.96 -9.94
CA ALA A 42 -14.95 10.95 -10.30
C ALA A 42 -14.50 12.15 -11.14
N ARG A 43 -15.44 13.00 -11.61
CA ARG A 43 -15.17 14.25 -12.34
C ARG A 43 -14.25 14.07 -13.56
N GLY A 44 -14.40 12.97 -14.28
CA GLY A 44 -13.58 12.62 -15.43
C GLY A 44 -12.21 12.02 -15.11
N GLY A 45 -11.94 11.72 -13.83
CA GLY A 45 -10.75 10.99 -13.39
C GLY A 45 -10.73 9.54 -13.87
N LEU A 46 -9.54 8.91 -13.80
CA LEU A 46 -9.31 7.55 -14.26
C LEU A 46 -9.41 6.56 -13.09
N ALA A 47 -10.26 5.55 -13.21
CA ALA A 47 -10.23 4.39 -12.31
C ALA A 47 -9.23 3.36 -12.82
N ILE A 48 -8.32 2.98 -11.94
CA ILE A 48 -7.35 1.90 -12.11
C ILE A 48 -7.42 1.00 -10.87
N PRO A 49 -7.02 -0.28 -10.99
CA PRO A 49 -6.76 -1.08 -9.80
C PRO A 49 -5.71 -0.39 -8.90
N PRO A 50 -5.68 -0.70 -7.59
CA PRO A 50 -4.66 -0.16 -6.69
C PRO A 50 -3.25 -0.41 -7.23
N PHE A 51 -2.35 0.54 -7.04
CA PHE A 51 -0.94 0.33 -7.31
C PHE A 51 -0.36 -0.77 -6.41
N ILE A 52 0.57 -1.53 -6.97
CA ILE A 52 1.30 -2.58 -6.26
C ILE A 52 2.75 -2.10 -6.09
N GLU A 53 3.26 -2.20 -4.86
CA GLU A 53 4.67 -2.05 -4.53
C GLU A 53 5.29 -3.47 -4.42
N PRO A 54 5.91 -4.00 -5.49
CA PRO A 54 6.36 -5.38 -5.52
C PRO A 54 7.69 -5.61 -4.81
N HIS A 55 8.49 -4.55 -4.56
CA HIS A 55 9.80 -4.68 -3.95
C HIS A 55 10.12 -3.49 -3.05
N ILE A 56 9.85 -3.68 -1.76
CA ILE A 56 10.19 -2.71 -0.71
C ILE A 56 10.86 -3.41 0.48
N HIS A 57 11.83 -2.73 1.09
CA HIS A 57 12.44 -3.16 2.35
C HIS A 57 11.84 -2.38 3.52
N LEU A 58 10.73 -2.90 4.09
CA LEU A 58 10.05 -2.25 5.22
C LEU A 58 10.82 -2.35 6.54
N ASP A 59 11.72 -3.33 6.70
CA ASP A 59 12.58 -3.45 7.89
C ASP A 59 13.69 -2.38 7.94
N THR A 60 13.97 -1.72 6.80
CA THR A 60 14.99 -0.67 6.68
C THR A 60 14.40 0.68 6.26
N THR A 61 13.07 0.81 6.19
CA THR A 61 12.43 2.07 5.84
C THR A 61 12.61 3.09 6.96
N GLN A 62 12.68 4.38 6.61
CA GLN A 62 12.82 5.49 7.56
C GLN A 62 14.07 5.45 8.47
N THR A 63 15.11 4.66 8.13
CA THR A 63 16.37 4.58 8.91
C THR A 63 17.58 5.23 8.23
N ALA A 64 17.37 6.02 7.16
CA ALA A 64 18.46 6.70 6.49
C ALA A 64 19.14 7.70 7.46
N GLY A 65 20.47 7.58 7.63
CA GLY A 65 21.22 8.38 8.58
C GLY A 65 21.35 7.77 9.98
N GLU A 66 20.82 6.58 10.24
CA GLU A 66 20.90 5.92 11.55
C GLU A 66 21.83 4.68 11.53
N PRO A 67 22.96 4.68 12.26
CA PRO A 67 23.60 5.82 12.94
C PRO A 67 24.35 6.76 11.98
N ASN A 68 24.61 6.32 10.75
CA ASN A 68 25.43 7.05 9.78
C ASN A 68 24.73 7.08 8.42
N TRP A 69 24.96 8.17 7.69
CA TRP A 69 24.55 8.29 6.29
C TRP A 69 25.45 7.45 5.38
N ASN A 70 24.86 6.90 4.32
CA ASN A 70 25.60 6.38 3.18
C ASN A 70 26.14 7.58 2.37
N GLN A 71 27.40 7.95 2.60
CA GLN A 71 28.04 9.14 2.03
C GLN A 71 28.33 8.98 0.53
N SER A 72 28.74 7.78 0.08
CA SER A 72 29.08 7.52 -1.33
C SER A 72 27.86 7.18 -2.19
N GLY A 73 26.73 6.81 -1.58
CA GLY A 73 25.55 6.33 -2.30
C GLY A 73 25.73 4.92 -2.90
N THR A 74 26.79 4.20 -2.54
CA THR A 74 27.05 2.86 -3.08
C THR A 74 26.22 1.78 -2.35
N LEU A 75 25.96 0.67 -3.05
CA LEU A 75 25.27 -0.49 -2.48
C LEU A 75 26.02 -1.05 -1.25
N PHE A 76 27.34 -1.22 -1.35
CA PHE A 76 28.14 -1.80 -0.27
C PHE A 76 28.17 -0.93 0.98
N GLU A 77 28.28 0.39 0.82
CA GLU A 77 28.16 1.31 1.96
C GLU A 77 26.74 1.28 2.53
N GLY A 78 25.70 1.26 1.68
CA GLY A 78 24.31 1.16 2.12
C GLY A 78 24.02 -0.10 2.95
N LEU A 79 24.55 -1.25 2.54
CA LEU A 79 24.49 -2.49 3.31
C LEU A 79 25.22 -2.38 4.65
N SER A 80 26.38 -1.71 4.67
CA SER A 80 27.19 -1.52 5.88
C SER A 80 26.53 -0.56 6.88
N ALA A 81 25.98 0.56 6.39
CA ALA A 81 25.21 1.51 7.16
C ALA A 81 23.94 0.85 7.73
N GLY A 82 23.18 0.14 6.90
CA GLY A 82 22.00 -0.61 7.33
C GLY A 82 22.32 -1.67 8.40
N ARG A 83 23.43 -2.40 8.27
CA ARG A 83 23.88 -3.37 9.30
C ARG A 83 24.24 -2.67 10.62
N SER A 84 24.84 -1.49 10.56
CA SER A 84 25.22 -0.71 11.75
C SER A 84 23.99 -0.20 12.52
N GLY A 85 22.89 0.10 11.84
CA GLY A 85 21.61 0.48 12.45
C GLY A 85 20.79 -0.68 13.03
N LYS A 86 21.05 -1.92 12.62
CA LYS A 86 20.35 -3.11 13.14
C LYS A 86 20.79 -3.41 14.57
N ARG A 87 19.99 -3.00 15.56
CA ARG A 87 20.13 -3.48 16.95
C ARG A 87 19.93 -5.00 16.98
N CYS A 88 20.95 -5.74 17.38
CA CYS A 88 20.88 -7.18 17.57
C CYS A 88 20.01 -7.48 18.81
N SER A 89 18.70 -7.68 18.62
CA SER A 89 17.83 -8.20 19.68
C SER A 89 18.11 -9.69 19.85
N ALA A 90 19.15 -10.02 20.60
CA ALA A 90 19.26 -11.37 21.15
C ALA A 90 18.06 -11.54 22.10
N MET A 91 17.10 -12.37 21.70
CA MET A 91 15.94 -12.75 22.50
C MET A 91 16.44 -13.26 23.86
N ARG A 92 16.35 -12.43 24.90
CA ARG A 92 16.65 -12.85 26.28
C ARG A 92 15.57 -13.85 26.69
N THR A 93 15.83 -15.14 26.50
CA THR A 93 15.04 -16.18 27.17
C THR A 93 15.39 -16.12 28.66
N SER A 94 14.52 -15.53 29.47
CA SER A 94 14.59 -15.68 30.92
C SER A 94 14.32 -17.15 31.26
N LYS A 95 15.34 -17.86 31.77
CA LYS A 95 15.12 -19.15 32.42
C LYS A 95 14.26 -18.92 33.67
N PRO A 96 13.17 -19.68 33.90
CA PRO A 96 12.44 -19.59 35.15
C PRO A 96 13.32 -20.15 36.28
N GLY A 97 13.45 -19.39 37.36
CA GLY A 97 14.26 -19.74 38.52
C GLY A 97 13.79 -21.06 39.14
N ARG A 98 14.72 -21.98 39.38
CA ARG A 98 14.50 -23.11 40.28
C ARG A 98 14.45 -22.55 41.70
N GLY A 99 13.26 -22.56 42.31
CA GLY A 99 13.14 -22.54 43.77
C GLY A 99 13.86 -23.76 44.33
N LYS A 100 14.80 -23.54 45.24
CA LYS A 100 15.39 -24.59 46.09
C LYS A 100 14.46 -24.84 47.29
N PRO A 101 14.47 -26.06 47.85
CA PRO A 101 13.49 -26.54 48.82
C PRO A 101 13.51 -25.78 50.14
#